data_AF-A0A4R4F9Z1-F1
#
_entry.id   AF-A0A4R4F9Z1-F1
#
_cell.length_a   1.000
_cell.length_b   1.000
_cell.length_c   1.000
_cell.angle_alpha   90.00
_cell.angle_beta   90.00
_cell.angle_gamma   90.00
#
_symmetry.space_group_name_H-M   'P 1'
#
loop_
_entity.id
_entity.type
_entity.pdbx_description
1 polymer ?
#
loop_
_entity_poly.entity_id
_entity_poly.type
_entity_poly.pdbx_seq_one_letter_code
_entity_poly.pdbx_strand_id
1 'polypeptide(L)'
;GPTRNRYLMQFQSDIAEAAVQVPDSEELSGIGPAYAAGLALGVWDESIFDRLKRVKYEPRMDSAVRDRKYQGWKSAVGTILTR
;
A
#
# COMPACT_ATOMS: atom_id res chain seq x y z
N GLY A 1 1.29 -10.32 4.91
CA GLY A 1 -0.03 -10.23 4.23
C GLY A 1 0.09 -10.05 2.72
N PRO A 2 -0.99 -9.68 2.00
CA PRO A 2 -1.01 -9.50 0.54
C PRO A 2 0.04 -8.52 -0.01
N THR A 3 0.49 -7.58 0.82
CA THR A 3 1.52 -6.58 0.51
C THR A 3 2.90 -7.17 0.20
N ARG A 4 3.14 -8.46 0.52
CA ARG A 4 4.38 -9.17 0.10
C ARG A 4 4.40 -9.48 -1.41
N ASN A 5 3.25 -9.45 -2.07
CA ASN A 5 3.15 -9.73 -3.50
C ASN A 5 3.63 -8.50 -4.31
N ARG A 6 4.84 -8.60 -4.85
CA ARG A 6 5.47 -7.53 -5.64
C ARG A 6 4.67 -7.15 -6.88
N TYR A 7 4.04 -8.12 -7.54
CA TYR A 7 3.19 -7.85 -8.70
C TYR A 7 1.97 -7.03 -8.29
N LEU A 8 1.29 -7.43 -7.21
CA LEU A 8 0.12 -6.72 -6.70
C LEU A 8 0.47 -5.28 -6.30
N MET A 9 1.58 -5.07 -5.59
CA MET A 9 1.99 -3.73 -5.14
C MET A 9 2.39 -2.82 -6.31
N GLN A 10 3.07 -3.37 -7.32
CA GLN A 10 3.36 -2.61 -8.54
C GLN A 10 2.07 -2.28 -9.31
N PHE A 11 1.19 -3.26 -9.50
CA PHE A 11 -0.10 -3.05 -10.17
C PHE A 11 -0.96 -2.01 -9.44
N GLN A 12 -0.94 -2.02 -8.10
CA GLN A 12 -1.64 -1.03 -7.29
C GLN A 12 -1.09 0.38 -7.49
N SER A 13 0.24 0.53 -7.50
CA SER A 13 0.93 1.80 -7.80
C SER A 13 0.60 2.30 -9.21
N ASP A 14 0.65 1.39 -10.19
CA ASP A 14 0.36 1.68 -11.59
C ASP A 14 -1.09 2.17 -11.82
N ILE A 15 -2.08 1.48 -11.24
CA ILE A 15 -3.50 1.82 -11.42
C ILE A 15 -3.88 3.08 -10.62
N ALA A 16 -3.33 3.25 -9.42
CA ALA A 16 -3.62 4.42 -8.57
C ALA A 16 -2.85 5.68 -9.00
N GLU A 17 -1.88 5.56 -9.91
CA GLU A 17 -0.98 6.65 -10.32
C GLU A 17 -0.31 7.31 -9.10
N ALA A 18 0.02 6.51 -8.09
CA ALA A 18 0.60 6.99 -6.85
C ALA A 18 1.65 6.03 -6.31
N ALA A 19 2.69 6.59 -5.69
CA ALA A 19 3.72 5.80 -5.04
C ALA A 19 3.12 4.94 -3.91
N VAL A 20 3.38 3.64 -3.95
CA VAL A 20 3.02 2.72 -2.87
C VAL A 20 4.27 2.42 -2.04
N GLN A 21 4.19 2.67 -0.73
CA GLN A 21 5.27 2.33 0.22
C GLN A 21 4.84 1.14 1.08
N VAL A 22 5.60 0.05 1.01
CA VAL A 22 5.36 -1.16 1.80
C VAL A 22 6.45 -1.29 2.86
N PRO A 23 6.11 -1.26 4.17
CA PRO A 23 7.09 -1.49 5.22
C PRO A 23 7.62 -2.92 5.20
N ASP A 24 8.85 -3.11 5.67
CA ASP A 24 9.45 -4.44 5.79
C ASP A 24 8.82 -5.29 6.91
N SER A 25 8.24 -4.66 7.92
CA SER A 25 7.54 -5.31 9.03
C SER A 25 6.13 -5.74 8.65
N GLU A 26 5.82 -7.03 8.82
CA GLU A 26 4.59 -7.66 8.29
C GLU A 26 3.31 -7.43 9.12
N GLU A 27 3.44 -7.03 10.39
CA GLU A 27 2.34 -6.95 11.36
C GLU A 27 2.26 -5.55 11.99
N LEU A 28 1.77 -4.57 11.22
CA LEU A 28 1.59 -3.20 11.71
C LEU A 28 0.43 -3.06 12.70
N SER A 29 -0.53 -4.00 12.68
CA SER A 29 -1.73 -3.94 13.52
C SER A 29 -1.40 -3.97 15.02
N GLY A 30 -0.44 -4.81 15.41
CA GLY A 30 0.06 -4.86 16.79
C GLY A 30 1.11 -3.80 17.11
N ILE A 31 1.89 -3.39 16.11
CA ILE A 31 3.04 -2.49 16.33
C ILE A 31 2.60 -1.05 16.68
N GLY A 32 1.48 -0.58 16.12
CA GLY A 32 0.97 0.76 16.38
C GLY A 32 0.67 1.01 17.86
N PRO A 33 -0.19 0.19 18.50
CA PRO A 33 -0.44 0.27 19.94
C PRO A 33 0.82 0.07 20.79
N ALA A 34 1.71 -0.84 20.40
CA ALA A 34 2.97 -1.08 21.12
C ALA A 34 3.88 0.15 21.11
N TYR A 35 4.05 0.81 19.96
CA TYR A 35 4.82 2.06 19.85
C TYR A 35 4.17 3.18 20.64
N ALA A 36 2.85 3.36 20.54
CA ALA A 36 2.16 4.40 21.31
C ALA A 36 2.34 4.21 22.82
N ALA A 37 2.17 2.99 23.33
CA ALA A 37 2.37 2.68 24.74
C ALA A 37 3.83 2.86 25.19
N GLY A 38 4.79 2.38 24.39
CA GLY A 38 6.20 2.47 24.73
C GLY A 38 6.74 3.91 24.70
N LEU A 39 6.24 4.77 23.80
CA LEU A 39 6.53 6.20 23.82
C LEU A 39 5.94 6.87 25.07
N ALA A 40 4.68 6.59 25.39
CA ALA A 40 4.01 7.17 26.56
C ALA A 40 4.67 6.75 27.90
N LEU A 41 5.22 5.53 27.97
CA LEU A 41 5.94 5.02 29.13
C LEU A 41 7.42 5.39 29.16
N GLY A 42 7.93 6.10 28.15
CA GLY A 42 9.34 6.48 28.03
C GLY A 42 10.29 5.29 27.80
N VAL A 43 9.77 4.15 27.35
CA VAL A 43 10.56 2.96 27.01
C VAL A 43 11.33 3.18 25.70
N TRP A 44 10.72 3.91 24.77
CA TRP A 44 11.32 4.33 23.51
C TRP A 44 11.13 5.84 23.31
N ASP A 45 11.97 6.40 22.45
CA ASP A 45 11.81 7.74 21.89
C ASP A 45 11.44 7.66 20.40
N GLU A 46 11.25 8.82 19.76
CA GLU A 46 10.83 8.90 18.36
C GLU A 46 11.86 8.32 17.36
N SER A 47 13.12 8.09 17.77
CA SER A 47 14.14 7.50 16.89
C SER A 47 13.82 6.06 16.47
N ILE A 48 12.86 5.41 17.14
CA ILE A 48 12.35 4.10 16.74
C ILE A 48 11.79 4.09 15.31
N PHE A 49 11.28 5.23 14.82
CA PHE A 49 10.73 5.36 13.49
C PHE A 49 11.80 5.45 12.38
N ASP A 50 13.01 5.90 12.71
CA ASP A 50 14.11 6.04 11.75
C ASP A 50 14.58 4.70 11.18
N ARG A 51 14.27 3.61 11.89
CA ARG A 51 14.66 2.25 11.51
C ARG A 51 13.67 1.57 10.57
N LEU A 52 12.51 2.18 10.31
CA LEU A 52 11.46 1.59 9.49
C LEU A 52 11.81 1.66 8.00
N LYS A 53 12.26 0.53 7.45
CA LYS A 53 12.55 0.42 6.02
C LYS A 53 11.27 0.19 5.23
N ARG A 54 11.21 0.78 4.03
CA ARG A 54 10.09 0.63 3.11
C ARG A 54 10.58 0.32 1.71
N VAL A 55 9.87 -0.59 1.03
CA VAL A 55 9.98 -0.79 -0.41
C VAL A 55 9.03 0.18 -1.09
N LYS A 56 9.55 1.01 -2.00
CA LYS A 56 8.78 1.97 -2.78
C LYS A 56 8.48 1.39 -4.17
N TYR A 57 7.22 1.46 -4.58
CA TYR A 57 6.76 1.15 -5.93
C TYR A 57 6.26 2.43 -6.59
N GLU A 58 6.94 2.85 -7.65
CA GLU A 58 6.54 4.02 -8.44
C GLU A 58 5.67 3.59 -9.63
N PRO A 59 4.71 4.42 -10.05
CA PRO A 59 3.92 4.14 -11.24
C PRO A 59 4.83 4.03 -12.47
N ARG A 60 4.67 2.95 -13.23
CA ARG A 60 5.45 2.71 -14.46
C ARG A 60 4.63 2.15 -15.62
N MET A 61 3.32 1.96 -15.41
CA MET A 61 2.41 1.55 -16.48
C MET A 61 2.14 2.70 -17.42
N ASP A 62 2.17 2.41 -18.72
CA ASP A 62 1.72 3.34 -19.75
C ASP A 62 0.28 3.80 -19.51
N SER A 63 0.03 5.08 -19.69
CA SER A 63 -1.28 5.71 -19.43
C SER A 63 -2.40 5.09 -20.26
N ALA A 64 -2.17 4.78 -21.55
CA ALA A 64 -3.19 4.17 -22.40
C ALA A 64 -3.50 2.73 -21.97
N VAL A 65 -2.50 1.98 -21.49
CA VAL A 65 -2.72 0.64 -20.91
C VAL A 65 -3.50 0.72 -19.60
N ARG A 66 -3.15 1.64 -18.71
CA ARG A 66 -3.83 1.88 -17.43
C ARG A 66 -5.29 2.24 -17.67
N ASP A 67 -5.55 3.22 -18.54
CA ASP A 67 -6.89 3.71 -18.82
C ASP A 67 -7.75 2.59 -19.42
N ARG A 68 -7.22 1.81 -20.36
CA ARG A 68 -7.94 0.64 -20.90
C ARG A 68 -8.33 -0.36 -19.80
N LYS A 69 -7.43 -0.67 -18.88
CA LYS A 69 -7.70 -1.58 -17.75
C LYS A 69 -8.77 -1.02 -16.82
N TYR A 70 -8.68 0.27 -16.49
CA TYR A 70 -9.62 0.92 -15.58
C TYR A 70 -11.02 1.04 -16.19
N GLN A 71 -11.13 1.36 -17.48
CA GLN A 71 -12.42 1.36 -18.19
C GLN A 71 -13.03 -0.04 -18.25
N GLY A 72 -12.22 -1.08 -18.51
CA GLY A 72 -12.67 -2.47 -18.48
C GLY A 72 -13.22 -2.87 -17.11
N TRP A 73 -12.55 -2.47 -16.03
CA TRP A 73 -13.03 -2.68 -14.66
C TRP A 73 -14.37 -1.98 -14.41
N LYS A 74 -14.50 -0.69 -14.76
CA LYS A 74 -15.75 0.05 -14.60
C LYS A 74 -16.91 -0.56 -15.39
N SER A 75 -16.65 -1.05 -16.61
CA SER A 75 -17.64 -1.75 -17.41
C SER A 75 -18.14 -3.02 -16.69
N ALA A 76 -17.21 -3.84 -16.19
CA ALA A 76 -17.55 -5.05 -15.43
C ALA A 76 -18.30 -4.76 -14.12
N VAL A 77 -17.96 -3.67 -13.42
CA VAL A 77 -18.73 -3.21 -12.24
C VAL A 77 -20.12 -2.72 -12.66
N GLY A 78 -20.24 -2.03 -13.79
CA GLY A 78 -21.53 -1.59 -14.32
C GLY A 78 -22.49 -2.74 -14.59
N THR A 79 -22.02 -3.86 -15.14
CA THR A 79 -22.89 -5.02 -15.44
C THR A 79 -23.46 -5.69 -14.19
N ILE A 80 -22.78 -5.61 -13.04
CA ILE A 80 -23.27 -6.17 -11.77
C ILE A 80 -24.17 -5.21 -10.98
N LEU A 81 -24.00 -3.90 -11.16
CA LEU A 81 -24.78 -2.87 -10.46
C LEU A 81 -26.13 -2.58 -11.13
N THR A 82 -26.27 -2.86 -12.43
CA THR A 82 -27.50 -2.56 -13.19
C THR A 82 -28.52 -3.71 -13.13
N ARG A 83 -28.63 -4.40 -11.99
CA ARG A 83 -29.65 -5.42 -11.72
C ARG A 83 -30.93 -4.82 -11.19
#